data_AF-A0A381Y299-F1
#
_entry.id   AF-A0A381Y299-F1
#
_cell.length_a   1.000
_cell.length_b   1.000
_cell.length_c   1.000
_cell.angle_alpha   90.00
_cell.angle_beta   90.00
_cell.angle_gamma   90.00
#
_symmetry.space_group_name_H-M   'P 1'
#
loop_
_entity.id
_entity.type
_entity.pdbx_description
1 polymer ?
#
loop_
_entity_poly.entity_id
_entity_poly.type
_entity_poly.pdbx_seq_one_letter_code
_entity_poly.pdbx_strand_id
1 'polypeptide(L)'
;MTNPRPPEITFKAIFLGIVLSIILAGANAYLGLFAGMTVSASIPAAVISMGVLAMFKRSNIFENNIVQTAASAGESLAAGVIFTIPALVLMGYWQDFNYIEVAKIA
;
A
#
# COMPACT_ATOMS: atom_id res chain seq x y z
N MET A 1 10.06 -31.17 -18.98
CA MET A 1 10.87 -29.96 -18.69
C MET A 1 10.27 -29.27 -17.45
N THR A 2 10.72 -29.61 -16.24
CA THR A 2 10.29 -28.92 -15.02
C THR A 2 11.16 -27.70 -14.83
N ASN A 3 10.76 -26.55 -15.40
CA ASN A 3 11.45 -25.29 -15.14
C ASN A 3 11.19 -24.92 -13.66
N PRO A 4 12.20 -24.87 -12.78
CA PRO A 4 11.98 -24.48 -11.40
C PRO A 4 11.41 -23.07 -11.39
N ARG A 5 10.14 -22.91 -10.98
CA ARG A 5 9.51 -21.60 -10.87
C ARG A 5 10.28 -20.80 -9.81
N PRO A 6 10.82 -19.63 -10.16
CA PRO A 6 11.46 -18.77 -9.18
C PRO A 6 10.43 -18.40 -8.09
N PRO A 7 10.85 -18.28 -6.83
CA PRO A 7 9.93 -18.05 -5.72
C PRO A 7 9.26 -16.67 -5.83
N GLU A 8 7.93 -16.64 -5.83
CA GLU A 8 7.14 -15.40 -6.00
C GLU A 8 6.85 -14.75 -4.64
N ILE A 9 6.39 -15.55 -3.68
CA ILE A 9 6.08 -15.13 -2.32
C ILE A 9 7.28 -15.46 -1.43
N THR A 10 8.06 -14.44 -1.09
CA THR A 10 9.18 -14.57 -0.15
C THR A 10 9.02 -13.63 1.02
N PHE A 11 9.65 -13.97 2.16
CA PHE A 11 9.58 -13.15 3.36
C PHE A 11 10.04 -11.70 3.12
N LYS A 12 11.11 -11.50 2.35
CA LYS A 12 11.60 -10.16 1.99
C LYS A 12 10.61 -9.38 1.10
N ALA A 13 9.92 -10.05 0.17
CA ALA A 13 8.92 -9.41 -0.68
C ALA A 13 7.67 -9.02 0.11
N ILE A 14 7.19 -9.91 0.99
CA ILE A 14 6.07 -9.59 1.89
C ILE A 14 6.44 -8.43 2.82
N PHE A 15 7.60 -8.51 3.47
CA PHE A 15 8.04 -7.48 4.41
C PHE A 15 8.21 -6.12 3.73
N LEU A 16 8.87 -6.08 2.58
CA LEU A 16 9.03 -4.85 1.80
C LEU A 16 7.67 -4.33 1.31
N GLY A 17 6.79 -5.21 0.86
CA GLY A 17 5.42 -4.88 0.46
C GLY A 17 4.60 -4.24 1.58
N ILE A 18 4.65 -4.79 2.80
CA ILE A 18 3.98 -4.24 3.98
C ILE A 18 4.51 -2.83 4.28
N VAL A 19 5.83 -2.67 4.36
CA VAL A 19 6.46 -1.39 4.68
C VAL A 19 6.10 -0.33 3.65
N LEU A 20 6.23 -0.64 2.36
CA LEU A 20 5.88 0.29 1.29
C LEU A 20 4.38 0.58 1.25
N SER A 21 3.53 -0.42 1.49
CA SER A 21 2.08 -0.24 1.54
C SER A 21 1.68 0.73 2.66
N ILE A 22 2.22 0.58 3.87
CA ILE A 22 1.95 1.49 5.00
C ILE A 22 2.38 2.92 4.66
N ILE A 23 3.61 3.09 4.15
CA ILE A 23 4.16 4.42 3.86
C ILE A 23 3.37 5.10 2.73
N LEU A 24 3.16 4.39 1.62
CA LEU A 24 2.52 4.96 0.44
C LEU A 24 1.01 5.15 0.62
N ALA A 25 0.34 4.24 1.32
CA ALA A 25 -1.08 4.42 1.68
C ALA A 25 -1.24 5.61 2.64
N GLY A 26 -0.38 5.74 3.65
CA GLY A 26 -0.40 6.89 4.55
C GLY A 26 -0.13 8.22 3.83
N ALA A 27 0.85 8.24 2.94
CA ALA A 27 1.14 9.42 2.11
C ALA A 27 -0.04 9.78 1.21
N ASN A 28 -0.66 8.79 0.55
CA ASN A 28 -1.86 9.01 -0.27
C ASN A 28 -3.07 9.44 0.55
N ALA A 29 -3.21 8.94 1.78
CA ALA A 29 -4.27 9.37 2.67
C ALA A 29 -4.12 10.85 3.05
N TYR A 30 -2.91 11.25 3.43
CA TYR A 30 -2.60 12.64 3.75
C TYR A 30 -2.79 13.56 2.55
N LEU A 31 -2.20 13.23 1.39
CA LEU A 31 -2.33 14.04 0.18
C LEU A 31 -3.76 14.11 -0.33
N GLY A 32 -4.50 13.00 -0.25
CA GLY A 32 -5.92 12.95 -0.62
C GLY A 32 -6.78 13.87 0.25
N LEU A 33 -6.57 13.85 1.57
CA LEU A 33 -7.30 14.73 2.50
C LEU A 33 -6.87 16.20 2.38
N PHE A 34 -5.58 16.46 2.18
CA PHE A 34 -5.05 17.82 2.16
C PHE A 34 -5.22 18.54 0.82
N ALA A 35 -4.89 17.86 -0.28
CA ALA A 35 -4.84 18.44 -1.63
C ALA A 35 -5.95 17.92 -2.56
N GLY A 36 -6.77 16.96 -2.12
CA GLY A 36 -7.87 16.41 -2.93
C GLY A 36 -7.40 15.55 -4.11
N MET A 37 -6.12 15.18 -4.16
CA MET A 37 -5.52 14.39 -5.23
C MET A 37 -4.76 13.19 -4.68
N THR A 38 -4.79 12.07 -5.41
CA THR A 38 -4.00 10.86 -5.10
C THR A 38 -2.85 10.71 -6.09
N VAL A 39 -1.80 10.00 -5.67
CA VAL A 39 -0.65 9.69 -6.49
C VAL A 39 -0.57 8.18 -6.68
N SER A 40 -0.19 7.73 -7.88
CA SER A 40 0.01 6.31 -8.13
C SER A 40 1.13 5.76 -7.23
N ALA A 41 0.76 4.95 -6.24
CA ALA A 41 1.71 4.30 -5.34
C ALA A 41 2.51 3.19 -6.05
N SER A 42 1.92 2.61 -7.09
CA SER A 42 2.48 1.47 -7.83
C SER A 42 3.82 1.79 -8.51
N ILE A 43 3.96 2.98 -9.11
CA ILE A 43 5.17 3.39 -9.83
C ILE A 43 6.37 3.53 -8.88
N PRO A 44 6.32 4.36 -7.80
CA PRO A 44 7.41 4.46 -6.86
C PRO A 44 7.66 3.15 -6.12
N ALA A 45 6.61 2.39 -5.78
CA ALA A 45 6.78 1.07 -5.15
C ALA A 45 7.60 0.12 -6.03
N ALA A 46 7.33 0.06 -7.33
CA ALA A 46 8.07 -0.79 -8.27
C ALA A 46 9.54 -0.36 -8.38
N VAL A 47 9.82 0.95 -8.47
CA VAL A 47 11.19 1.47 -8.56
C VAL A 47 11.98 1.20 -7.28
N ILE A 48 11.38 1.48 -6.11
CA ILE A 48 12.01 1.22 -4.80
C ILE A 48 12.21 -0.28 -4.61
N SER A 49 11.22 -1.10 -4.95
CA SER A 49 11.32 -2.55 -4.87
C SER A 49 12.47 -3.10 -5.71
N MET A 50 12.60 -2.63 -6.96
CA MET A 50 13.69 -3.06 -7.84
C MET A 50 15.05 -2.66 -7.28
N GLY A 51 15.18 -1.45 -6.74
CA GLY A 51 16.43 -0.98 -6.11
C GLY A 51 16.78 -1.75 -4.84
N VAL A 52 15.81 -1.99 -3.95
CA VAL A 52 16.02 -2.68 -2.67
C VAL A 52 16.28 -4.16 -2.88
N LEU A 53 15.50 -4.83 -3.75
CA LEU A 53 15.68 -6.25 -4.03
C LEU A 53 16.98 -6.52 -4.79
N ALA A 54 17.49 -5.58 -5.59
CA ALA A 54 18.78 -5.73 -6.27
C ALA A 54 19.97 -5.91 -5.32
N MET A 55 19.86 -5.50 -4.05
CA MET A 55 20.86 -5.76 -3.02
C MET A 55 20.92 -7.24 -2.57
N PHE A 56 19.91 -8.04 -2.93
CA PHE A 56 19.84 -9.46 -2.60
C PHE A 56 20.31 -10.31 -3.79
N LYS A 57 21.22 -11.27 -3.55
CA LYS A 57 21.79 -12.17 -4.57
C LYS A 57 20.77 -13.02 -5.36
N ARG A 58 19.50 -13.09 -4.92
CA ARG A 58 18.42 -13.85 -5.56
C ARG A 58 17.14 -13.02 -5.66
N SER A 59 17.17 -11.90 -6.38
CA SER A 59 15.98 -11.12 -6.71
C SER A 59 15.34 -11.59 -8.01
N ASN A 60 14.00 -11.58 -8.09
CA ASN A 60 13.30 -11.83 -9.34
C ASN A 60 12.18 -10.81 -9.60
N ILE A 61 11.63 -10.83 -10.82
CA ILE A 61 10.54 -9.93 -11.23
C ILE A 61 9.20 -10.24 -10.54
N PHE A 62 8.96 -11.49 -10.16
CA PHE A 62 7.74 -11.92 -9.47
C PHE A 62 7.69 -11.40 -8.02
N GLU A 63 8.82 -11.34 -7.32
CA GLU A 63 8.93 -10.72 -6.00
C GLU A 63 8.60 -9.22 -6.06
N ASN A 64 9.10 -8.54 -7.08
CA ASN A 64 8.77 -7.14 -7.34
C ASN A 64 7.27 -6.97 -7.65
N ASN A 65 6.68 -7.90 -8.37
CA ASN A 65 5.24 -7.88 -8.66
C ASN A 65 4.42 -8.00 -7.36
N ILE A 66 4.79 -8.90 -6.45
CA ILE A 66 4.14 -9.02 -5.13
C ILE A 66 4.24 -7.70 -4.34
N VAL A 67 5.42 -7.08 -4.30
CA VAL A 67 5.62 -5.80 -3.60
C VAL A 67 4.76 -4.69 -4.21
N GLN A 68 4.71 -4.61 -5.54
CA GLN A 68 3.90 -3.62 -6.27
C GLN A 68 2.40 -3.84 -6.03
N THR A 69 1.93 -5.09 -6.07
CA THR A 69 0.52 -5.43 -5.79
C THR A 69 0.14 -5.05 -4.36
N ALA A 70 1.00 -5.34 -3.37
CA ALA A 70 0.76 -4.96 -1.98
C ALA A 70 0.67 -3.43 -1.79
N ALA A 71 1.52 -2.67 -2.49
CA ALA A 71 1.48 -1.21 -2.48
C ALA A 71 0.22 -0.65 -3.14
N SER A 72 -0.20 -1.20 -4.28
CA SER A 72 -1.44 -0.78 -4.97
C SER A 72 -2.70 -1.14 -4.18
N ALA A 73 -2.70 -2.26 -3.45
CA ALA A 73 -3.82 -2.61 -2.56
C ALA A 73 -3.98 -1.58 -1.44
N GLY A 74 -2.87 -1.10 -0.86
CA GLY A 74 -2.89 -0.03 0.14
C GLY A 74 -3.39 1.30 -0.41
N GLU A 75 -3.07 1.63 -1.66
CA GLU A 75 -3.61 2.81 -2.36
C GLU A 75 -5.13 2.72 -2.50
N SER A 76 -5.67 1.60 -2.98
CA SER A 76 -7.12 1.41 -3.14
C SER A 76 -7.86 1.55 -1.82
N LEU A 77 -7.28 1.05 -0.73
CA LEU A 77 -7.83 1.19 0.61
C LEU A 77 -7.82 2.66 1.05
N ALA A 78 -6.68 3.34 0.94
CA ALA A 78 -6.55 4.75 1.27
C ALA A 78 -7.56 5.60 0.48
N ALA A 79 -7.72 5.34 -0.82
CA ALA A 79 -8.68 6.03 -1.67
C ALA A 79 -10.12 5.88 -1.19
N GLY A 80 -10.53 4.70 -0.69
CA GLY A 80 -11.86 4.53 -0.08
C GLY A 80 -12.01 5.37 1.19
N VAL A 81 -11.04 5.26 2.10
CA VAL A 81 -11.09 5.88 3.42
C VAL A 81 -11.10 7.42 3.34
N ILE A 82 -10.30 8.03 2.46
CA ILE A 82 -10.16 9.49 2.36
C ILE A 82 -11.44 10.20 1.92
N PHE A 83 -12.35 9.51 1.24
CA PHE A 83 -13.64 10.08 0.83
C PHE A 83 -14.75 9.71 1.80
N THR A 84 -14.75 8.47 2.31
CA THR A 84 -15.81 7.99 3.20
C THR A 84 -15.75 8.64 4.58
N ILE A 85 -14.57 8.74 5.21
CA ILE A 85 -14.45 9.26 6.57
C ILE A 85 -14.86 10.74 6.66
N PRO A 86 -14.32 11.67 5.82
CA PRO A 86 -14.74 13.07 5.89
C PRO A 86 -16.23 13.25 5.61
N ALA A 87 -16.82 12.47 4.69
CA ALA A 87 -18.25 12.54 4.41
C ALA A 87 -19.11 12.18 5.64
N LEU A 88 -18.74 11.14 6.38
CA LEU A 88 -19.42 10.75 7.63
C LEU A 88 -19.27 11.80 8.73
N VAL A 89 -18.09 12.40 8.85
CA VAL A 89 -17.81 13.49 9.81
C VAL A 89 -18.66 14.72 9.47
N LEU A 90 -18.71 15.12 8.20
CA LEU A 90 -19.50 16.27 7.75
C LEU A 90 -21.02 16.07 7.92
N MET A 91 -21.52 14.84 7.82
CA MET A 91 -22.92 14.52 8.11
C MET A 91 -23.25 14.50 9.61
N GLY A 92 -22.26 14.68 10.49
CA GLY A 92 -22.47 14.68 11.95
C GLY A 92 -22.77 13.30 12.54
N TYR A 93 -22.52 12.23 11.78
CA TYR A 93 -22.80 10.84 12.20
C TYR A 93 -21.85 10.38 13.31
N TRP A 94 -20.62 10.91 13.35
CA TRP A 94 -19.68 10.70 14.45
C TRP A 94 -19.63 11.92 15.38
N GLN A 95 -20.09 11.72 16.62
CA GLN A 95 -19.92 12.67 17.74
C GLN A 95 -18.62 12.40 18.52
N ASP A 96 -18.15 11.14 18.52
CA ASP A 96 -16.90 10.69 19.13
C ASP A 96 -16.10 9.84 18.11
N PHE A 97 -14.78 10.08 18.01
CA PHE A 97 -13.92 9.39 17.03
C PHE A 97 -13.14 8.26 17.71
N ASN A 98 -13.66 7.03 17.65
CA ASN A 98 -12.94 5.86 18.14
C ASN A 98 -11.90 5.39 17.11
N TYR A 99 -10.66 5.84 17.26
CA TYR A 99 -9.56 5.53 16.34
C TYR A 99 -9.33 4.03 16.12
N ILE A 100 -9.56 3.19 17.13
CA ILE A 100 -9.34 1.74 17.02
C ILE A 100 -10.42 1.09 16.16
N GLU A 101 -11.67 1.54 16.28
CA GLU A 101 -12.78 0.99 15.51
C GLU A 101 -12.69 1.41 14.04
N VAL A 102 -12.30 2.66 13.80
CA VAL A 102 -11.99 3.18 12.45
C VAL A 102 -10.82 2.43 11.83
N ALA A 103 -9.78 2.12 12.59
CA ALA A 103 -8.62 1.36 12.11
C ALA A 103 -8.90 -0.14 11.87
N LYS A 104 -10.06 -0.67 12.29
CA LYS A 104 -10.46 -2.06 12.00
C LYS A 104 -11.22 -2.21 10.70
N ILE A 105 -11.94 -1.17 10.28
CA ILE A 105 -12.76 -1.16 9.07
C ILE A 105 -12.02 -0.66 7.84
N ALA A 106 -10.93 0.10 8.06
CA ALA A 106 -9.91 0.41 7.07
C ALA A 106 -8.87 -0.72 7.06
#